data_AF-A0A2V8BMP1-F1
#
_entry.id   AF-A0A2V8BMP1-F1
#
_cell.length_a   1.000
_cell.length_b   1.000
_cell.length_c   1.000
_cell.angle_alpha   90.00
_cell.angle_beta   90.00
_cell.angle_gamma   90.00
#
_symmetry.space_group_name_H-M   'P 1'
#
loop_
_entity.id
_entity.type
_entity.pdbx_description
1 polymer ?
#
loop_
_entity_poly.entity_id
_entity_poly.type
_entity_poly.pdbx_seq_one_letter_code
_entity_poly.pdbx_strand_id
1 'polypeptide(L)'
;EDFIVYEDDQPQPVTHFTAERAPVSLGIALDTSGSMAGERIQAAQSALGRFLYDLLASEDEIFLYRFSDRPVLVQDWTTDRVLLSRALDRVAAHGTTAMYDAVAEAVRLAATGRHRKKALVLLSDGNDTSSKTTLRDLKQVIRETDALVYAIGIDCGIASERGSPQKSRLQRRGPIPRPSPFPPGGRRGRPLPPPPQPLPPPHGRTWSQGCSDPVDTGALREMTDDSGGRTEIIRYPRDLDSATAGIADELSKQYYLGYLSAGKKDGRWHSIRVEVRNGRYRIRARRGYFAS
;
A
#
# COMPACT_ATOMS: atom_id res chain seq x y z
N GLU A 1 -12.65 -26.92 13.90
CA GLU A 1 -12.62 -26.35 15.26
C GLU A 1 -11.26 -25.71 15.58
N ASP A 2 -10.69 -24.97 14.63
CA ASP A 2 -9.29 -24.53 14.71
C ASP A 2 -9.13 -23.11 15.28
N PHE A 3 -10.21 -22.36 15.43
CA PHE A 3 -10.19 -20.94 15.83
C PHE A 3 -10.62 -20.75 17.28
N ILE A 4 -9.94 -19.85 18.00
CA ILE A 4 -10.32 -19.36 19.33
C ILE A 4 -10.55 -17.86 19.21
N VAL A 5 -11.73 -17.40 19.62
CA VAL A 5 -12.07 -15.97 19.66
C VAL A 5 -11.99 -15.48 21.08
N TYR A 6 -11.44 -14.29 21.26
CA TYR A 6 -11.43 -13.56 22.51
C TYR A 6 -12.13 -12.22 22.31
N GLU A 7 -13.04 -11.89 23.23
CA GLU A 7 -13.59 -10.54 23.41
C GLU A 7 -13.10 -10.02 24.76
N ASP A 8 -12.38 -8.89 24.76
CA ASP A 8 -11.77 -8.33 25.97
C ASP A 8 -10.98 -9.36 26.78
N ASP A 9 -10.15 -10.12 26.07
CA ASP A 9 -9.35 -11.24 26.57
C ASP A 9 -10.14 -12.42 27.16
N GLN A 10 -11.47 -12.40 27.08
CA GLN A 10 -12.31 -13.53 27.47
C GLN A 10 -12.66 -14.41 26.28
N PRO A 11 -12.44 -15.74 26.37
CA PRO A 11 -12.73 -16.65 25.27
C PRO A 11 -14.23 -16.72 24.99
N GLN A 12 -14.59 -16.58 23.71
CA GLN A 12 -15.97 -16.64 23.22
C GLN A 12 -16.20 -17.91 22.38
N PRO A 13 -17.32 -18.62 22.58
CA PRO A 13 -17.65 -19.78 21.77
C PRO A 13 -17.97 -19.35 20.33
N VAL A 14 -17.28 -19.95 19.37
CA VAL A 14 -17.61 -19.79 17.94
C VAL A 14 -18.93 -20.51 17.68
N THR A 15 -19.93 -19.76 17.24
CA THR A 15 -21.28 -20.26 16.94
C THR A 15 -21.49 -20.58 15.46
N HIS A 16 -20.70 -19.96 14.58
CA HIS A 16 -20.82 -20.17 13.14
C HIS A 16 -19.47 -19.98 12.43
N PHE A 17 -19.18 -20.86 11.47
CA PHE A 17 -18.08 -20.70 10.53
C PHE A 17 -18.57 -21.03 9.12
N THR A 18 -18.38 -20.11 8.17
CA THR A 18 -18.73 -20.31 6.76
C THR A 18 -17.53 -19.97 5.90
N ALA A 19 -17.25 -20.83 4.90
CA ALA A 19 -16.10 -20.73 3.99
C ALA A 19 -16.49 -20.67 2.50
N GLU A 20 -17.74 -20.31 2.18
CA GLU A 20 -18.24 -20.29 0.79
C GLU A 20 -17.86 -18.98 0.06
N ARG A 21 -18.33 -18.76 -1.17
CA ARG A 21 -18.13 -17.48 -1.87
C ARG A 21 -19.38 -16.63 -1.68
N ALA A 22 -19.24 -15.42 -1.15
CA ALA A 22 -20.32 -14.45 -1.04
C ALA A 22 -20.04 -13.22 -1.90
N PRO A 23 -21.06 -12.61 -2.53
CA PRO A 23 -20.91 -11.35 -3.24
C PRO A 23 -20.40 -10.23 -2.32
N VAL A 24 -19.62 -9.32 -2.90
CA VAL A 24 -19.03 -8.17 -2.20
C VAL A 24 -19.60 -6.85 -2.74
N SER A 25 -19.87 -5.93 -1.81
CA SER A 25 -20.03 -4.51 -2.10
C SER A 25 -18.66 -3.85 -2.00
N LEU A 26 -18.06 -3.55 -3.15
CA LEU A 26 -16.68 -3.09 -3.25
C LEU A 26 -16.58 -1.63 -3.67
N GLY A 27 -15.98 -0.81 -2.82
CA GLY A 27 -15.48 0.50 -3.22
C GLY A 27 -14.09 0.42 -3.83
N ILE A 28 -13.86 1.19 -4.89
CA ILE A 28 -12.51 1.48 -5.39
C ILE A 28 -12.25 2.96 -5.19
N ALA A 29 -11.18 3.32 -4.47
CA ALA A 29 -10.70 4.68 -4.35
C ALA A 29 -9.35 4.79 -5.06
N LEU A 30 -9.33 5.45 -6.21
CA LEU A 30 -8.15 5.61 -7.05
C LEU A 30 -7.54 7.00 -6.85
N ASP A 31 -6.28 7.04 -6.44
CA ASP A 31 -5.48 8.26 -6.40
C ASP A 31 -5.17 8.74 -7.82
N THR A 32 -5.46 10.01 -8.04
CA THR A 32 -5.26 10.72 -9.28
C THR A 32 -4.44 11.98 -9.08
N SER A 33 -3.64 12.04 -8.02
CA SER A 33 -2.68 13.13 -7.79
C SER A 33 -1.60 13.18 -8.87
N GLY A 34 -0.89 14.31 -8.96
CA GLY A 34 0.14 14.51 -9.98
C GLY A 34 1.28 13.48 -9.95
N SER A 35 1.56 12.88 -8.79
CA SER A 35 2.59 11.84 -8.63
C SER A 35 2.18 10.48 -9.20
N MET A 36 0.89 10.26 -9.43
CA MET A 36 0.36 9.09 -10.14
C MET A 36 0.45 9.23 -11.68
N ALA A 37 0.85 10.37 -12.21
CA ALA A 37 0.93 10.60 -13.65
C ALA A 37 1.88 9.63 -14.39
N GLY A 38 1.63 9.44 -15.69
CA GLY A 38 2.44 8.59 -16.54
C GLY A 38 2.16 7.09 -16.32
N GLU A 39 3.22 6.31 -16.12
CA GLU A 39 3.14 4.84 -16.06
C GLU A 39 2.30 4.33 -14.88
N ARG A 40 2.27 5.05 -13.74
CA ARG A 40 1.58 4.58 -12.53
C ARG A 40 0.06 4.55 -12.70
N ILE A 41 -0.54 5.63 -13.19
CA ILE A 41 -1.98 5.68 -13.45
C ILE A 41 -2.37 4.71 -14.57
N GLN A 42 -1.53 4.55 -15.60
CA GLN A 42 -1.79 3.59 -16.69
C GLN A 42 -1.76 2.14 -16.18
N ALA A 43 -0.80 1.79 -15.33
CA ALA A 43 -0.76 0.49 -14.69
C ALA A 43 -1.94 0.31 -13.74
N ALA A 44 -2.31 1.35 -12.97
CA ALA A 44 -3.48 1.36 -12.10
C ALA A 44 -4.77 1.04 -12.86
N GLN A 45 -5.03 1.76 -13.95
CA GLN A 45 -6.18 1.54 -14.81
C GLN A 45 -6.17 0.12 -15.41
N SER A 46 -5.02 -0.34 -15.88
CA SER A 46 -4.87 -1.68 -16.48
C SER A 46 -5.15 -2.80 -15.48
N ALA A 47 -4.55 -2.73 -14.30
CA ALA A 47 -4.72 -3.74 -13.25
C ALA A 47 -6.15 -3.72 -12.69
N LEU A 48 -6.73 -2.54 -12.46
CA LEU A 48 -8.13 -2.41 -12.04
C LEU A 48 -9.09 -2.93 -13.11
N GLY A 49 -8.82 -2.70 -14.39
CA GLY A 49 -9.58 -3.28 -15.49
C GLY A 49 -9.63 -4.80 -15.39
N ARG A 50 -8.47 -5.47 -15.30
CA ARG A 50 -8.40 -6.93 -15.14
C ARG A 50 -9.06 -7.41 -13.86
N PHE A 51 -8.84 -6.71 -12.75
CA PHE A 51 -9.46 -7.01 -11.48
C PHE A 51 -10.99 -7.00 -11.55
N LEU A 52 -11.57 -6.02 -12.24
CA LEU A 52 -13.02 -5.90 -12.42
C LEU A 52 -13.62 -6.99 -13.32
N TYR A 53 -12.90 -7.40 -14.38
CA TYR A 53 -13.41 -8.38 -15.36
C TYR A 53 -13.12 -9.83 -14.99
N ASP A 54 -11.90 -10.13 -14.54
CA ASP A 54 -11.40 -11.51 -14.46
C ASP A 54 -11.50 -12.06 -13.04
N LEU A 55 -11.51 -11.19 -12.02
CA LEU A 55 -11.30 -11.61 -10.63
C LEU A 55 -12.54 -11.45 -9.74
N LEU A 56 -13.46 -10.55 -10.09
CA LEU A 56 -14.71 -10.35 -9.35
C LEU A 56 -15.85 -11.20 -9.90
N ALA A 57 -16.79 -11.58 -9.03
CA ALA A 57 -18.02 -12.25 -9.44
C ALA A 57 -18.93 -11.26 -10.19
N SER A 58 -19.81 -11.77 -11.05
CA SER A 58 -20.83 -10.96 -11.73
C SER A 58 -21.86 -10.33 -10.78
N GLU A 59 -22.04 -10.92 -9.60
CA GLU A 59 -22.95 -10.43 -8.56
C GLU A 59 -22.37 -9.28 -7.74
N ASP A 60 -21.05 -9.07 -7.78
CA ASP A 60 -20.38 -8.02 -7.01
C ASP A 60 -20.80 -6.65 -7.56
N GLU A 61 -21.16 -5.75 -6.65
CA GLU A 61 -21.42 -4.36 -6.97
C GLU A 61 -20.22 -3.50 -6.61
N ILE A 62 -19.93 -2.53 -7.47
CA ILE A 62 -18.77 -1.66 -7.31
C ILE A 62 -19.18 -0.20 -7.46
N PHE A 63 -18.58 0.68 -6.66
CA PHE A 63 -18.49 2.10 -6.97
C PHE A 63 -17.03 2.49 -7.21
N LEU A 64 -16.83 3.60 -7.93
CA LEU A 64 -15.51 4.15 -8.21
C LEU A 64 -15.42 5.60 -7.73
N TYR A 65 -14.54 5.83 -6.76
CA TYR A 65 -14.01 7.15 -6.46
C TYR A 65 -12.69 7.37 -7.19
N ARG A 66 -12.52 8.60 -7.65
CA ARG A 66 -11.19 9.18 -7.85
C ARG A 66 -10.96 10.25 -6.81
N PHE A 67 -9.71 10.49 -6.44
CA PHE A 67 -9.39 11.61 -5.58
C PHE A 67 -8.06 12.25 -5.99
N SER A 68 -7.98 13.56 -5.79
CA SER A 68 -6.74 14.31 -5.78
C SER A 68 -6.83 15.37 -4.68
N ASP A 69 -7.21 16.62 -4.99
CA ASP A 69 -7.50 17.66 -4.00
C ASP A 69 -8.80 17.41 -3.22
N ARG A 70 -9.71 16.63 -3.81
CA ARG A 70 -10.97 16.20 -3.20
C ARG A 70 -11.42 14.85 -3.75
N PRO A 71 -12.20 14.07 -3.00
CA PRO A 71 -12.88 12.90 -3.54
C PRO A 71 -13.99 13.29 -4.52
N VAL A 72 -14.12 12.50 -5.59
CA VAL A 72 -15.19 12.62 -6.57
C VAL A 72 -15.69 11.21 -6.91
N LEU A 73 -16.98 10.97 -6.68
CA LEU A 73 -17.65 9.75 -7.13
C LEU A 73 -17.76 9.78 -8.66
N VAL A 74 -16.99 8.93 -9.32
CA VAL A 74 -16.98 8.82 -10.80
C VAL A 74 -18.12 7.93 -11.27
N GLN A 75 -18.39 6.88 -10.50
CA GLN A 75 -19.43 5.90 -10.78
C GLN A 75 -20.04 5.45 -9.45
N ASP A 76 -21.36 5.60 -9.32
CA ASP A 76 -22.14 5.04 -8.21
C ASP A 76 -22.25 3.51 -8.34
N TRP A 77 -22.81 2.84 -7.33
CA TRP A 77 -23.00 1.39 -7.27
C TRP A 77 -23.52 0.82 -8.59
N THR A 78 -22.76 -0.12 -9.16
CA THR A 78 -23.12 -0.80 -10.40
C THR A 78 -22.55 -2.21 -10.44
N THR A 79 -23.23 -3.10 -11.14
CA THR A 79 -22.68 -4.41 -11.54
C THR A 79 -22.13 -4.39 -12.98
N ASP A 80 -22.30 -3.29 -13.72
CA ASP A 80 -21.82 -3.16 -15.10
C ASP A 80 -20.30 -2.89 -15.15
N ARG A 81 -19.53 -3.93 -15.51
CA ARG A 81 -18.07 -3.87 -15.65
C ARG A 81 -17.62 -3.00 -16.82
N VAL A 82 -18.42 -2.92 -17.88
CA VAL A 82 -18.12 -2.09 -19.05
C VAL A 82 -18.25 -0.61 -18.70
N LEU A 83 -19.26 -0.26 -17.92
CA LEU A 83 -19.44 1.09 -17.39
C LEU A 83 -18.25 1.50 -16.51
N LEU A 84 -17.83 0.63 -15.58
CA LEU A 84 -16.68 0.88 -14.70
C LEU A 84 -15.36 1.00 -15.45
N SER A 85 -15.10 0.11 -16.41
CA SER A 85 -13.90 0.17 -17.25
C SER A 85 -13.82 1.49 -18.01
N ARG A 86 -14.92 1.92 -18.64
CA ARG A 86 -14.98 3.22 -19.35
C ARG A 86 -14.81 4.41 -18.41
N ALA A 87 -15.32 4.30 -17.18
CA ALA A 87 -15.13 5.33 -16.16
C ALA A 87 -13.66 5.42 -15.75
N LEU A 88 -12.98 4.28 -15.52
CA LEU A 88 -11.55 4.20 -15.22
C LEU A 88 -10.69 4.79 -16.33
N ASP A 89 -10.95 4.46 -17.60
CA ASP A 89 -10.14 4.92 -18.74
C ASP A 89 -10.14 6.45 -18.92
N ARG A 90 -11.17 7.13 -18.40
CA ARG A 90 -11.30 8.60 -18.45
C ARG A 90 -10.62 9.32 -17.29
N VAL A 91 -10.13 8.57 -16.32
CA VAL A 91 -9.45 9.14 -15.16
C VAL A 91 -8.07 9.68 -15.59
N ALA A 92 -7.79 10.92 -15.23
CA ALA A 92 -6.51 11.57 -15.50
C ALA A 92 -5.87 12.06 -14.19
N ALA A 93 -4.55 11.90 -14.09
CA ALA A 93 -3.80 12.27 -12.90
C ALA A 93 -3.41 13.76 -12.90
N HIS A 94 -3.85 14.51 -11.90
CA HIS A 94 -3.54 15.92 -11.64
C HIS A 94 -3.81 16.31 -10.18
N GLY A 95 -3.08 17.30 -9.66
CA GLY A 95 -3.37 17.95 -8.37
C GLY A 95 -2.63 17.35 -7.16
N THR A 96 -3.10 17.70 -5.96
CA THR A 96 -2.57 17.25 -4.66
C THR A 96 -3.24 15.94 -4.21
N THR A 97 -3.01 15.51 -2.97
CA THR A 97 -3.54 14.25 -2.42
C THR A 97 -4.29 14.52 -1.11
N ALA A 98 -5.61 14.30 -1.11
CA ALA A 98 -6.52 14.36 0.02
C ALA A 98 -7.04 12.94 0.33
N MET A 99 -6.11 12.05 0.66
CA MET A 99 -6.34 10.62 0.84
C MET A 99 -7.26 10.35 2.04
N TYR A 100 -7.05 10.99 3.19
CA TYR A 100 -7.85 10.70 4.38
C TYR A 100 -9.31 11.14 4.21
N ASP A 101 -9.54 12.27 3.55
CA ASP A 101 -10.90 12.73 3.23
C ASP A 101 -11.60 11.74 2.28
N ALA A 102 -10.87 11.27 1.26
CA ALA A 102 -11.38 10.29 0.30
C ALA A 102 -11.71 8.94 0.93
N VAL A 103 -10.84 8.41 1.80
CA VAL A 103 -11.10 7.14 2.50
C VAL A 103 -12.27 7.31 3.46
N ALA A 104 -12.36 8.40 4.22
CA ALA A 104 -13.45 8.62 5.16
C ALA A 104 -14.82 8.66 4.46
N GLU A 105 -14.91 9.30 3.29
CA GLU A 105 -16.13 9.34 2.49
C GLU A 105 -16.44 7.98 1.84
N ALA A 106 -15.43 7.35 1.22
CA ALA A 106 -15.60 6.09 0.52
C ALA A 106 -15.95 4.93 1.48
N VAL A 107 -15.39 4.90 2.70
CA VAL A 107 -15.73 3.89 3.72
C VAL A 107 -17.18 4.02 4.16
N ARG A 108 -17.68 5.25 4.34
CA ARG A 108 -19.10 5.47 4.66
C ARG A 108 -20.02 5.01 3.53
N LEU A 109 -19.66 5.28 2.27
CA LEU A 109 -20.41 4.77 1.12
C LEU A 109 -20.34 3.24 1.03
N ALA A 110 -19.17 2.63 1.22
CA ALA A 110 -19.01 1.18 1.26
C ALA A 110 -19.90 0.54 2.35
N ALA A 111 -20.07 1.21 3.48
CA ALA A 111 -20.99 0.82 4.54
C ALA A 111 -22.46 0.73 4.09
N THR A 112 -22.87 1.43 3.02
CA THR A 112 -24.25 1.38 2.48
C THR A 112 -24.47 0.30 1.44
N GLY A 113 -23.44 -0.49 1.09
CA GLY A 113 -23.57 -1.57 0.12
C GLY A 113 -24.62 -2.62 0.51
N ARG A 114 -25.26 -3.25 -0.49
CA ARG A 114 -26.34 -4.23 -0.31
C ARG A 114 -25.86 -5.59 0.17
N HIS A 115 -24.58 -5.91 -0.03
CA HIS A 115 -24.00 -7.16 0.40
C HIS A 115 -23.44 -7.07 1.82
N ARG A 116 -23.41 -8.22 2.49
CA ARG A 116 -22.86 -8.34 3.84
C ARG A 116 -21.35 -8.13 3.87
N LYS A 117 -20.64 -8.57 2.83
CA LYS A 117 -19.20 -8.31 2.68
C LYS A 117 -19.03 -6.95 2.05
N LYS A 118 -18.40 -6.04 2.78
CA LYS A 118 -18.15 -4.66 2.36
C LYS A 118 -16.66 -4.43 2.38
N ALA A 119 -16.12 -3.89 1.31
CA ALA A 119 -14.71 -3.62 1.20
C ALA A 119 -14.45 -2.31 0.47
N LEU A 120 -13.31 -1.69 0.76
CA LEU A 120 -12.75 -0.57 0.05
C LEU A 120 -11.33 -0.93 -0.35
N VAL A 121 -11.00 -0.79 -1.64
CA VAL A 121 -9.64 -0.89 -2.16
C VAL A 121 -9.14 0.50 -2.51
N LEU A 122 -8.16 0.97 -1.76
CA LEU A 122 -7.44 2.21 -1.99
C LEU A 122 -6.19 1.92 -2.84
N LEU A 123 -6.03 2.66 -3.94
CA LEU A 123 -4.80 2.69 -4.73
C LEU A 123 -4.18 4.06 -4.63
N SER A 124 -2.98 4.19 -4.08
CA SER A 124 -2.31 5.47 -3.88
C SER A 124 -0.79 5.30 -3.82
N ASP A 125 -0.05 6.39 -3.98
CA ASP A 125 1.36 6.43 -3.56
C ASP A 125 1.51 6.85 -2.08
N GLY A 126 0.40 6.98 -1.36
CA GLY A 126 0.29 6.97 0.09
C GLY A 126 0.77 8.22 0.82
N ASN A 127 1.07 9.32 0.12
CA ASN A 127 1.48 10.56 0.77
C ASN A 127 0.32 11.56 0.80
N ASP A 128 -0.33 11.69 1.96
CA ASP A 128 -1.37 12.70 2.16
C ASP A 128 -0.75 14.09 2.30
N THR A 129 -1.24 15.06 1.52
CA THR A 129 -0.67 16.43 1.47
C THR A 129 -1.69 17.53 1.76
N SER A 130 -2.99 17.21 1.70
CA SER A 130 -4.05 18.24 1.71
C SER A 130 -5.34 17.84 2.42
N SER A 131 -5.40 16.70 3.11
CA SER A 131 -6.63 16.31 3.82
C SER A 131 -6.97 17.24 4.99
N LYS A 132 -8.27 17.46 5.21
CA LYS A 132 -8.79 18.10 6.42
C LYS A 132 -8.96 17.12 7.57
N THR A 133 -9.25 15.86 7.24
CA THR A 133 -9.41 14.75 8.19
C THR A 133 -8.06 14.31 8.74
N THR A 134 -7.98 14.08 10.06
CA THR A 134 -6.77 13.49 10.66
C THR A 134 -6.80 11.97 10.60
N LEU A 135 -5.63 11.32 10.66
CA LEU A 135 -5.54 9.85 10.75
C LEU A 135 -6.35 9.29 11.93
N ARG A 136 -6.40 10.01 13.05
CA ARG A 136 -7.19 9.61 14.23
C ARG A 136 -8.69 9.58 13.93
N ASP A 137 -9.20 10.63 13.30
CA ASP A 137 -10.62 10.72 12.94
C ASP A 137 -10.98 9.68 11.89
N LEU A 138 -10.09 9.46 10.91
CA LEU A 138 -10.25 8.40 9.92
C LEU A 138 -10.35 7.01 10.58
N LYS A 139 -9.48 6.70 11.55
CA LYS A 139 -9.54 5.43 12.29
C LYS A 139 -10.85 5.26 13.03
N GLN A 140 -11.39 6.34 13.60
CA GLN A 140 -12.71 6.30 14.22
C GLN A 140 -13.80 5.97 13.20
N VAL A 141 -13.81 6.63 12.04
CA VAL A 141 -14.78 6.33 10.96
C VAL A 141 -14.67 4.87 10.50
N ILE A 142 -13.46 4.36 10.28
CA ILE A 142 -13.24 2.96 9.89
C ILE A 142 -13.80 2.01 10.96
N ARG A 143 -13.53 2.30 12.23
CA ARG A 143 -14.01 1.50 13.38
C ARG A 143 -15.51 1.57 13.59
N GLU A 144 -16.20 2.59 13.10
CA GLU A 144 -17.66 2.71 13.15
C GLU A 144 -18.35 1.96 12.00
N THR A 145 -17.59 1.54 10.98
CA THR A 145 -18.09 0.76 9.84
C THR A 145 -17.65 -0.71 9.89
N ASP A 146 -18.36 -1.56 9.16
CA ASP A 146 -18.00 -2.97 8.96
C ASP A 146 -17.24 -3.22 7.64
N ALA A 147 -16.71 -2.18 7.01
CA ALA A 147 -16.01 -2.28 5.73
C ALA A 147 -14.53 -2.65 5.94
N LEU A 148 -14.06 -3.67 5.21
CA LEU A 148 -12.64 -4.01 5.12
C LEU A 148 -11.91 -3.00 4.24
N VAL A 149 -10.83 -2.41 4.72
CA VAL A 149 -10.01 -1.46 3.97
C VAL A 149 -8.72 -2.13 3.53
N TYR A 150 -8.51 -2.18 2.23
CA TYR A 150 -7.31 -2.63 1.57
C TYR A 150 -6.59 -1.44 0.97
N ALA A 151 -5.27 -1.39 1.07
CA ALA A 151 -4.46 -0.35 0.46
C ALA A 151 -3.39 -0.97 -0.44
N ILE A 152 -3.23 -0.45 -1.64
CA ILE A 152 -2.09 -0.72 -2.50
C ILE A 152 -1.30 0.57 -2.62
N GLY A 153 -0.12 0.58 -2.01
CA GLY A 153 0.87 1.64 -2.09
C GLY A 153 1.80 1.43 -3.28
N ILE A 154 1.87 2.37 -4.21
CA ILE A 154 2.82 2.33 -5.32
C ILE A 154 4.07 3.13 -4.93
N ASP A 155 5.12 2.43 -4.52
CA ASP A 155 6.40 3.01 -4.17
C ASP A 155 7.19 3.39 -5.42
N CYS A 156 7.70 4.62 -5.42
CA CYS A 156 8.64 5.07 -6.42
C CYS A 156 10.01 4.48 -6.09
N GLY A 157 10.28 3.28 -6.60
CA GLY A 157 11.53 2.58 -6.36
C GLY A 157 12.75 3.44 -6.68
N ILE A 158 13.33 4.11 -5.68
CA ILE A 158 14.75 4.42 -5.69
C ILE A 158 15.41 3.06 -5.49
N ALA A 159 16.16 2.59 -6.48
CA ALA A 159 17.10 1.49 -6.30
C ALA A 159 18.18 1.95 -5.29
N SER A 160 17.83 1.97 -4.01
CA SER A 160 18.81 1.94 -2.94
C SER A 160 19.35 0.51 -2.95
N GLU A 161 20.50 0.34 -3.60
CA GLU A 161 21.42 -0.75 -3.30
C GLU A 161 21.75 -0.70 -1.80
N ARG A 162 20.89 -1.30 -0.98
CA ARG A 162 21.24 -1.63 0.40
C ARG A 162 22.21 -2.80 0.37
N GLY A 163 23.50 -2.47 0.44
CA GLY A 163 24.55 -3.30 0.99
C GLY A 163 25.15 -4.34 0.05
N SER A 164 26.09 -3.92 -0.79
CA SER A 164 27.21 -4.83 -1.11
C SER A 164 28.00 -5.05 0.20
N PRO A 165 28.30 -6.30 0.61
CA PRO A 165 29.21 -6.52 1.72
C PRO A 165 30.55 -5.94 1.29
N GLN A 166 30.98 -4.90 2.00
CA GLN A 166 32.32 -4.33 1.90
C GLN A 166 33.30 -5.46 2.21
N LYS A 167 33.75 -6.18 1.17
CA LYS A 167 34.87 -7.10 1.27
C LYS A 167 36.04 -6.25 1.75
N SER A 168 36.37 -6.40 3.02
CA SER A 168 37.53 -5.83 3.68
C SER A 168 38.74 -6.07 2.78
N ARG A 169 39.18 -5.02 2.09
CA ARG A 169 40.36 -5.04 1.25
C ARG A 169 41.54 -5.11 2.22
N LEU A 170 41.97 -6.34 2.50
CA LEU A 170 43.20 -6.65 3.22
C LEU A 170 44.32 -5.78 2.65
N GLN A 171 44.84 -4.89 3.48
CA GLN A 171 46.02 -4.08 3.19
C GLN A 171 47.19 -5.03 2.91
N ARG A 172 47.52 -5.23 1.64
CA ARG A 172 48.79 -5.83 1.25
C ARG A 172 49.89 -4.81 1.54
N ARG A 173 50.64 -5.03 2.62
CA ARG A 173 51.91 -4.35 2.92
C ARG A 173 52.86 -4.55 1.73
N GLY A 174 53.27 -3.46 1.09
CA GLY A 174 54.36 -3.46 0.10
C GLY A 174 55.74 -3.61 0.77
N PRO A 175 56.80 -4.02 0.04
CA PRO A 175 58.10 -4.32 0.62
C PRO A 175 58.88 -3.05 0.98
N ILE A 176 59.72 -3.17 2.01
CA ILE A 176 60.63 -2.14 2.56
C ILE A 176 61.73 -1.80 1.54
N PRO A 177 62.09 -0.51 1.31
CA PRO A 177 63.20 -0.15 0.43
C PRO A 177 64.56 -0.36 1.12
N ARG A 178 65.53 -0.93 0.38
CA ARG A 178 66.95 -1.00 0.77
C ARG A 178 67.66 0.32 0.41
N PRO A 179 68.63 0.80 1.21
CA PRO A 179 69.44 1.95 0.84
C PRO A 179 70.61 1.51 -0.06
N SER A 180 70.89 2.28 -1.12
CA SER A 180 72.17 2.22 -1.83
C SER A 180 72.76 3.62 -2.03
N PRO A 181 74.10 3.74 -2.19
CA PRO A 181 74.84 4.88 -1.67
C PRO A 181 75.53 5.75 -2.75
N PHE A 182 75.77 7.02 -2.37
CA PHE A 182 76.66 8.06 -2.96
C PHE A 182 76.29 8.86 -4.25
N PRO A 183 76.76 10.15 -4.34
CA PRO A 183 76.31 11.23 -5.25
C PRO A 183 77.46 11.69 -6.20
N PRO A 184 77.59 12.96 -6.67
CA PRO A 184 76.66 13.94 -7.26
C PRO A 184 77.06 14.33 -8.70
N GLY A 185 76.17 14.93 -9.50
CA GLY A 185 76.56 15.49 -10.80
C GLY A 185 75.47 16.33 -11.44
N GLY A 186 75.71 17.63 -11.56
CA GLY A 186 74.69 18.63 -11.85
C GLY A 186 74.18 18.66 -13.30
N ARG A 187 72.92 19.08 -13.45
CA ARG A 187 72.44 20.09 -14.40
C ARG A 187 70.97 20.38 -14.09
N ARG A 188 70.66 21.66 -13.85
CA ARG A 188 69.30 22.18 -13.66
C ARG A 188 68.54 22.09 -14.98
N GLY A 189 67.59 21.16 -15.08
CA GLY A 189 66.50 21.20 -16.05
C GLY A 189 65.18 21.40 -15.29
N ARG A 190 64.39 22.40 -15.69
CA ARG A 190 63.02 22.61 -15.17
C ARG A 190 62.17 21.34 -15.40
N PRO A 191 61.32 20.92 -14.46
CA PRO A 191 60.39 19.84 -14.72
C PRO A 191 59.33 20.31 -15.73
N LEU A 192 59.08 19.49 -16.75
CA LEU A 192 57.91 19.62 -17.63
C LEU A 192 56.64 19.41 -16.78
N PRO A 193 55.58 20.22 -16.97
CA PRO A 193 54.31 19.97 -16.29
C PRO A 193 53.70 18.64 -16.77
N PRO A 194 53.01 17.89 -15.89
CA PRO A 194 52.28 16.70 -16.31
C PRO A 194 51.18 17.07 -17.32
N PRO A 195 50.83 16.16 -18.26
CA PRO A 195 49.74 16.41 -19.19
C PRO A 195 48.43 16.67 -18.42
N PRO A 196 47.55 17.53 -18.93
CA PRO A 196 46.29 17.83 -18.26
C PRO A 196 45.48 16.55 -18.09
N GLN A 197 45.04 16.30 -16.86
CA GLN A 197 44.08 15.23 -16.59
C GLN A 197 42.79 15.52 -17.39
N PRO A 198 42.12 14.50 -17.95
CA PRO A 198 40.84 14.72 -18.60
C PRO A 198 39.87 15.32 -17.58
N LEU A 199 39.29 16.47 -17.93
CA LEU A 199 38.22 17.07 -17.14
C LEU A 199 37.13 16.01 -16.90
N PRO A 200 36.62 15.86 -15.66
CA PRO A 200 35.41 15.07 -15.45
C PRO A 200 34.32 15.66 -16.36
N PRO A 201 33.47 14.82 -16.98
CA PRO A 201 32.41 15.33 -17.82
C PRO A 201 31.59 16.34 -17.02
N PRO A 202 31.09 17.42 -17.65
CA PRO A 202 30.25 18.38 -16.94
C PRO A 202 29.14 17.58 -16.27
N HIS A 203 28.94 17.81 -14.98
CA HIS A 203 27.78 17.28 -14.27
C HIS A 203 26.54 17.85 -14.97
N GLY A 204 26.12 17.17 -16.03
CA GLY A 204 24.75 17.20 -16.47
C GLY A 204 23.97 16.88 -15.22
N ARG A 205 23.19 17.85 -14.75
CA ARG A 205 22.07 17.56 -13.88
C ARG A 205 21.17 16.66 -14.71
N THR A 206 21.47 15.35 -14.68
CA THR A 206 20.50 14.33 -14.99
C THR A 206 19.41 14.61 -13.98
N TRP A 207 18.32 15.20 -14.46
CA TRP A 207 17.09 15.24 -13.71
C TRP A 207 16.66 13.78 -13.61
N SER A 208 17.23 13.09 -12.63
CA SER A 208 16.54 11.97 -12.00
C SER A 208 15.24 12.59 -11.50
N GLN A 209 14.17 12.54 -12.30
CA GLN A 209 12.82 12.70 -11.80
C GLN A 209 12.51 11.48 -10.91
N GLY A 210 13.26 11.35 -9.82
CA GLY A 210 12.87 10.54 -8.70
C GLY A 210 11.84 11.35 -7.95
N CYS A 211 10.62 10.83 -7.85
CA CYS A 211 9.68 11.32 -6.86
C CYS A 211 10.40 11.33 -5.51
N SER A 212 10.44 12.49 -4.87
CA SER A 212 11.24 12.73 -3.65
C SER A 212 10.65 12.08 -2.42
N ASP A 213 9.42 11.55 -2.53
CA ASP A 213 8.58 11.25 -1.39
C ASP A 213 8.25 9.75 -1.41
N PRO A 214 8.91 8.93 -0.55
CA PRO A 214 8.55 7.53 -0.40
C PRO A 214 7.14 7.40 0.19
N VAL A 215 6.43 6.33 -0.19
CA VAL A 215 5.08 6.02 0.31
C VAL A 215 5.04 6.01 1.83
N ASP A 216 4.07 6.69 2.46
CA ASP A 216 3.83 6.56 3.91
C ASP A 216 3.16 5.22 4.22
N THR A 217 3.99 4.19 4.29
CA THR A 217 3.56 2.83 4.63
C THR A 217 3.00 2.73 6.05
N GLY A 218 3.35 3.66 6.95
CA GLY A 218 2.84 3.70 8.32
C GLY A 218 1.37 4.09 8.34
N ALA A 219 1.06 5.23 7.71
CA ALA A 219 -0.31 5.72 7.58
C ALA A 219 -1.22 4.71 6.88
N LEU A 220 -0.77 4.12 5.75
CA LEU A 220 -1.53 3.11 5.03
C LEU A 220 -1.79 1.86 5.89
N ARG A 221 -0.82 1.39 6.69
CA ARG A 221 -1.04 0.24 7.57
C ARG A 221 -2.00 0.56 8.71
N GLU A 222 -1.87 1.74 9.31
CA GLU A 222 -2.73 2.13 10.42
C GLU A 222 -4.22 2.18 10.04
N MET A 223 -4.56 2.59 8.81
CA MET A 223 -5.94 2.58 8.33
C MET A 223 -6.44 1.17 8.00
N THR A 224 -5.61 0.30 7.42
CA THR A 224 -6.06 -1.05 7.04
C THR A 224 -6.20 -1.98 8.24
N ASP A 225 -5.29 -1.89 9.21
CA ASP A 225 -5.24 -2.83 10.34
C ASP A 225 -6.48 -2.74 11.26
N ASP A 226 -7.04 -1.54 11.43
CA ASP A 226 -8.24 -1.35 12.25
C ASP A 226 -9.50 -1.96 11.59
N SER A 227 -9.53 -2.01 10.26
CA SER A 227 -10.61 -2.67 9.49
C SER A 227 -10.47 -4.20 9.43
N GLY A 228 -9.26 -4.74 9.70
CA GLY A 228 -8.93 -6.15 9.46
C GLY A 228 -8.48 -6.48 8.03
N GLY A 229 -8.33 -5.47 7.17
CA GLY A 229 -7.77 -5.61 5.82
C GLY A 229 -6.23 -5.63 5.78
N ARG A 230 -5.64 -5.18 4.66
CA ARG A 230 -4.18 -5.16 4.50
C ARG A 230 -3.64 -4.12 3.54
N THR A 231 -2.38 -3.75 3.77
CA THR A 231 -1.57 -2.92 2.88
C THR A 231 -0.57 -3.76 2.09
N GLU A 232 -0.58 -3.61 0.77
CA GLU A 232 0.41 -4.13 -0.16
C GLU A 232 1.25 -2.98 -0.71
N ILE A 233 2.57 -3.03 -0.56
CA ILE A 233 3.47 -2.01 -1.12
C ILE A 233 4.18 -2.62 -2.30
N ILE A 234 3.89 -2.10 -3.49
CA ILE A 234 4.53 -2.51 -4.73
C ILE A 234 5.61 -1.51 -5.11
N ARG A 235 6.74 -1.98 -5.65
CA ARG A 235 7.84 -1.12 -6.09
C ARG A 235 7.79 -0.78 -7.57
N TYR A 236 7.12 -1.62 -8.34
CA TYR A 236 7.03 -1.49 -9.78
C TYR A 236 5.57 -1.56 -10.20
N PRO A 237 5.14 -0.71 -11.15
CA PRO A 237 3.77 -0.74 -11.65
C PRO A 237 3.31 -2.12 -12.16
N ARG A 238 4.24 -2.92 -12.71
CA ARG A 238 3.98 -4.31 -13.15
C ARG A 238 3.54 -5.28 -12.04
N ASP A 239 3.87 -4.99 -10.79
CA ASP A 239 3.53 -5.87 -9.67
C ASP A 239 2.07 -5.64 -9.20
N LEU A 240 1.40 -4.63 -9.75
CA LEU A 240 0.04 -4.27 -9.38
C LEU A 240 -0.99 -5.35 -9.73
N ASP A 241 -0.79 -6.06 -10.84
CA ASP A 241 -1.63 -7.19 -11.22
C ASP A 241 -1.61 -8.29 -10.15
N SER A 242 -0.43 -8.57 -9.59
CA SER A 242 -0.29 -9.57 -8.52
C SER A 242 -0.93 -9.11 -7.21
N ALA A 243 -0.77 -7.82 -6.87
CA ALA A 243 -1.37 -7.25 -5.67
C ALA A 243 -2.90 -7.27 -5.72
N THR A 244 -3.49 -6.80 -6.83
CA THR A 244 -4.94 -6.80 -7.05
C THR A 244 -5.52 -8.22 -7.12
N ALA A 245 -4.81 -9.17 -7.74
CA ALA A 245 -5.20 -10.58 -7.74
C ALA A 245 -5.23 -11.18 -6.33
N GLY A 246 -4.22 -10.88 -5.50
CA GLY A 246 -4.20 -11.33 -4.10
C GLY A 246 -5.36 -10.76 -3.28
N ILE A 247 -5.75 -9.50 -3.52
CA ILE A 247 -6.92 -8.90 -2.87
C ILE A 247 -8.20 -9.55 -3.39
N ALA A 248 -8.34 -9.79 -4.70
CA ALA A 248 -9.54 -10.41 -5.24
C ALA A 248 -9.76 -11.84 -4.72
N ASP A 249 -8.69 -12.63 -4.62
CA ASP A 249 -8.74 -13.96 -4.02
C ASP A 249 -9.25 -13.89 -2.57
N GLU A 250 -8.77 -12.92 -1.79
CA GLU A 250 -9.23 -12.67 -0.42
C GLU A 250 -10.69 -12.16 -0.37
N LEU A 251 -11.09 -11.31 -1.30
CA LEU A 251 -12.47 -10.84 -1.45
C LEU A 251 -13.42 -11.95 -1.89
N SER A 252 -12.95 -12.93 -2.65
CA SER A 252 -13.73 -14.09 -3.08
C SER A 252 -13.95 -15.12 -1.96
N LYS A 253 -13.09 -15.12 -0.94
CA LYS A 253 -13.18 -16.02 0.20
C LYS A 253 -14.09 -15.45 1.28
N GLN A 254 -15.14 -16.16 1.66
CA GLN A 254 -15.94 -15.81 2.83
C GLN A 254 -15.27 -16.39 4.07
N TYR A 255 -14.94 -15.54 5.04
CA TYR A 255 -14.52 -15.97 6.37
C TYR A 255 -15.41 -15.26 7.37
N TYR A 256 -16.52 -15.89 7.77
CA TYR A 256 -17.31 -15.39 8.88
C TYR A 256 -17.12 -16.30 10.08
N LEU A 257 -16.72 -15.67 11.19
CA LEU A 257 -16.67 -16.30 12.48
C LEU A 257 -17.72 -15.58 13.35
N GLY A 258 -18.85 -16.23 13.55
CA GLY A 258 -19.91 -15.71 14.40
C GLY A 258 -19.67 -16.10 15.85
N TYR A 259 -19.74 -15.16 16.78
CA TYR A 259 -19.76 -15.43 18.21
C TYR A 259 -20.80 -14.54 18.87
N LEU A 260 -21.31 -14.96 20.03
CA LEU A 260 -22.22 -14.15 20.84
C LEU A 260 -21.38 -13.37 21.83
N SER A 261 -21.45 -12.03 21.78
CA SER A 261 -20.88 -11.21 22.84
C SER A 261 -21.64 -11.45 24.14
N ALA A 262 -20.91 -11.64 25.24
CA ALA A 262 -21.47 -11.71 26.57
C ALA A 262 -21.79 -10.32 27.16
N GLY A 263 -21.38 -9.24 26.48
CA GLY A 263 -21.50 -7.85 26.91
C GLY A 263 -22.86 -7.20 26.60
N LYS A 264 -23.15 -6.09 27.29
CA LYS A 264 -24.29 -5.21 26.97
C LYS A 264 -23.87 -4.22 25.87
N LYS A 265 -24.83 -3.77 25.05
CA LYS A 265 -24.69 -2.60 24.17
C LYS A 265 -24.42 -1.35 25.01
N ASP A 266 -23.15 -1.09 25.30
CA ASP A 266 -22.71 -0.10 26.28
C ASP A 266 -22.04 1.14 25.64
N GLY A 267 -21.99 1.18 24.31
CA GLY A 267 -21.35 2.24 23.54
C GLY A 267 -19.82 2.26 23.64
N ARG A 268 -19.21 1.25 24.28
CA ARG A 268 -17.76 1.19 24.49
C ARG A 268 -17.10 0.31 23.43
N TRP A 269 -15.79 0.51 23.30
CA TRP A 269 -14.94 -0.31 22.45
C TRP A 269 -14.69 -1.66 23.12
N HIS A 270 -14.99 -2.74 22.40
CA HIS A 270 -14.64 -4.10 22.76
C HIS A 270 -13.56 -4.62 21.82
N SER A 271 -12.49 -5.16 22.39
CA SER A 271 -11.38 -5.71 21.63
C SER A 271 -11.69 -7.13 21.17
N ILE A 272 -11.31 -7.46 19.92
CA ILE A 272 -11.42 -8.80 19.35
C ILE A 272 -10.01 -9.31 19.06
N ARG A 273 -9.73 -10.53 19.53
CA ARG A 273 -8.52 -11.28 19.16
C ARG A 273 -8.92 -12.66 18.69
N VAL A 274 -8.36 -13.09 17.56
CA VAL A 274 -8.59 -14.41 16.98
C VAL A 274 -7.27 -15.16 16.95
N GLU A 275 -7.27 -16.37 17.45
CA GLU A 275 -6.13 -17.29 17.45
C GLU A 275 -6.48 -18.58 16.73
N VAL A 276 -5.47 -19.26 16.20
CA VAL A 276 -5.62 -20.55 15.53
C VAL A 276 -4.75 -21.55 16.25
N ARG A 277 -5.34 -22.70 16.60
CA ARG A 277 -4.65 -23.77 17.34
C ARG A 277 -3.47 -24.35 16.55
N ASN A 278 -3.56 -24.32 15.22
CA ASN A 278 -2.52 -24.77 14.29
C ASN A 278 -1.76 -23.57 13.71
N GLY A 279 -0.49 -23.38 14.07
CA GLY A 279 0.35 -22.24 13.64
C GLY A 279 0.68 -22.15 12.14
N ARG A 280 -0.07 -22.83 11.26
CA ARG A 280 0.12 -22.81 9.80
C ARG A 280 -0.63 -21.67 9.11
N TYR A 281 -1.53 -21.00 9.82
CA TYR A 281 -2.38 -19.95 9.26
C TYR A 281 -1.98 -18.58 9.80
N ARG A 282 -1.97 -17.58 8.91
CA ARG A 282 -1.85 -16.18 9.29
C ARG A 282 -3.25 -15.59 9.46
N ILE A 283 -3.55 -15.12 10.66
CA ILE A 283 -4.87 -14.59 11.01
C ILE A 283 -4.88 -13.09 10.74
N ARG A 284 -5.97 -12.62 10.13
CA ARG A 284 -6.35 -11.21 10.10
C ARG A 284 -7.81 -11.11 10.48
N ALA A 285 -8.09 -10.22 11.41
CA ALA A 285 -9.44 -9.96 11.89
C ALA A 285 -9.49 -8.50 12.32
N ARG A 286 -10.71 -7.95 12.35
CA ARG A 286 -10.96 -6.65 12.97
C ARG A 286 -10.46 -6.67 14.42
N ARG A 287 -9.85 -5.58 14.86
CA ARG A 287 -9.27 -5.46 16.21
C ARG A 287 -10.31 -5.28 17.33
N GLY A 288 -11.56 -5.02 16.97
CA GLY A 288 -12.64 -4.72 17.91
C GLY A 288 -13.79 -3.97 17.26
N TYR A 289 -14.80 -3.63 18.05
CA TYR A 289 -16.02 -2.94 17.61
C TYR A 289 -16.57 -2.07 18.73
N PHE A 290 -17.46 -1.14 18.39
CA PHE A 290 -18.25 -0.39 19.37
C PHE A 290 -19.61 -1.08 19.56
N ALA A 291 -19.95 -1.44 20.80
CA ALA A 291 -21.22 -2.09 21.10
C ALA A 291 -22.36 -1.06 21.14
N SER A 292 -23.00 -0.81 20.00
CA SER A 292 -24.14 0.11 19.83
C SER A 292 -25.48 -0.61 19.73
#